data_AF-A0A815Z7Y8-F1
#
_entry.id   AF-A0A815Z7Y8-F1
#
_cell.length_a   1.000
_cell.length_b   1.000
_cell.length_c   1.000
_cell.angle_alpha   90.00
_cell.angle_beta   90.00
_cell.angle_gamma   90.00
#
_symmetry.space_group_name_H-M   'P 1'
#
loop_
_entity.id
_entity.type
_entity.pdbx_description
1 polymer ?
#
loop_
_entity_poly.entity_id
_entity_poly.type
_entity_poly.pdbx_seq_one_letter_code
_entity_poly.pdbx_strand_id
1 'polypeptide(L)'
;NCLMDACLLNMIGIQDSSLKLRRHLFNYIKANETAIHDMWRYSRVAFDQELGIDLEDSILEEEWKQIVEETEVVDGGRCKFLQSCHIFAAANMLKRPIIVLGEEYINTANESNIQLNDIIGVYLTLLSASINTSHYPILLAYVSSHFTPLVMLKKQSSASTTSDTTTALQSSLPLSFLSNSILVRDLPVHYLNYIEQRSLS
;
A
#
# COMPACT_ATOMS: atom_id res chain seq x y z
N ASN A 1 -4.31 -12.39 6.18
CA ASN A 1 -5.33 -11.55 5.51
C ASN A 1 -5.34 -10.08 5.99
N CYS A 2 -4.52 -9.71 6.98
CA CYS A 2 -4.59 -8.40 7.65
C CYS A 2 -4.61 -7.17 6.75
N LEU A 3 -3.94 -7.18 5.58
CA LEU A 3 -4.03 -6.06 4.62
C LEU A 3 -5.47 -5.80 4.17
N MET A 4 -6.18 -6.84 3.71
CA MET A 4 -7.56 -6.72 3.23
C MET A 4 -8.50 -6.35 4.38
N ASP A 5 -8.29 -6.95 5.57
CA ASP A 5 -9.05 -6.63 6.77
C ASP A 5 -8.87 -5.16 7.17
N ALA A 6 -7.63 -4.66 7.17
CA ALA A 6 -7.33 -3.28 7.52
C ALA A 6 -7.91 -2.28 6.49
N CYS A 7 -7.85 -2.60 5.20
CA CYS A 7 -8.50 -1.79 4.16
C CYS A 7 -10.01 -1.68 4.37
N LEU A 8 -10.71 -2.81 4.60
CA LEU A 8 -12.17 -2.78 4.84
C LEU A 8 -12.53 -2.12 6.16
N LEU A 9 -11.75 -2.35 7.22
CA LEU A 9 -11.97 -1.71 8.51
C LEU A 9 -11.84 -0.19 8.40
N ASN A 10 -10.84 0.30 7.65
CA ASN A 10 -10.66 1.72 7.42
C ASN A 10 -11.79 2.34 6.59
N MET A 11 -12.24 1.66 5.52
CA MET A 11 -13.24 2.20 4.62
C MET A 11 -14.68 2.13 5.16
N ILE A 12 -15.04 1.00 5.77
CA ILE A 12 -16.44 0.69 6.12
C ILE A 12 -16.60 -0.04 7.47
N GLY A 13 -15.52 -0.25 8.24
CA GLY A 13 -15.60 -0.79 9.60
C GLY A 13 -15.90 -2.28 9.70
N ILE A 14 -15.65 -3.09 8.66
CA ILE A 14 -15.82 -4.55 8.70
C ILE A 14 -14.52 -5.27 8.31
N GLN A 15 -14.38 -6.54 8.68
CA GLN A 15 -13.27 -7.40 8.24
C GLN A 15 -13.63 -8.17 6.97
N ASP A 16 -12.63 -8.65 6.22
CA ASP A 16 -12.82 -9.50 5.04
C ASP A 16 -12.95 -10.97 5.45
N SER A 17 -13.87 -11.26 6.38
CA SER A 17 -14.06 -12.59 6.98
C SER A 17 -14.44 -13.67 5.95
N SER A 18 -15.05 -13.27 4.83
CA SER A 18 -15.42 -14.16 3.73
C SER A 18 -14.36 -14.27 2.63
N LEU A 19 -13.21 -13.59 2.78
CA LEU A 19 -12.10 -13.52 1.81
C LEU A 19 -12.56 -13.04 0.43
N LYS A 20 -13.62 -12.22 0.36
CA LYS A 20 -14.16 -11.71 -0.91
C LYS A 20 -13.24 -10.65 -1.47
N LEU A 21 -12.76 -9.74 -0.63
CA LEU A 21 -11.84 -8.70 -1.08
C LEU A 21 -10.51 -9.32 -1.52
N ARG A 22 -10.01 -10.32 -0.79
CA ARG A 22 -8.81 -11.06 -1.20
C ARG A 22 -8.95 -11.75 -2.56
N ARG A 23 -10.06 -12.46 -2.80
CA ARG A 23 -10.32 -13.05 -4.13
C ARG A 23 -10.44 -11.99 -5.22
N HIS A 24 -11.02 -10.83 -4.88
CA HIS A 24 -11.11 -9.71 -5.82
C HIS A 24 -9.71 -9.17 -6.16
N LEU A 25 -8.80 -9.08 -5.19
CA LEU A 25 -7.41 -8.69 -5.41
C LEU A 25 -6.69 -9.66 -6.37
N PHE A 26 -6.81 -10.96 -6.13
CA PHE A 26 -6.24 -11.99 -7.03
C PHE A 26 -6.75 -11.82 -8.46
N ASN A 27 -8.08 -11.70 -8.63
CA ASN A 27 -8.70 -11.50 -9.94
C ASN A 27 -8.26 -10.18 -10.59
N TYR A 28 -8.09 -9.12 -9.80
CA TYR A 28 -7.63 -7.82 -10.29
C TYR A 28 -6.18 -7.89 -10.80
N ILE A 29 -5.29 -8.58 -10.08
CA ILE A 29 -3.91 -8.80 -10.52
C ILE A 29 -3.90 -9.60 -11.82
N LYS A 30 -4.67 -10.69 -11.91
CA LYS A 30 -4.77 -11.48 -13.15
C LYS A 30 -5.33 -10.69 -14.34
N ALA A 31 -6.31 -9.83 -14.11
CA ALA A 31 -6.89 -9.01 -15.17
C ALA A 31 -5.95 -7.88 -15.66
N ASN A 32 -4.99 -7.44 -14.82
CA ASN A 32 -4.07 -6.35 -15.11
C ASN A 32 -2.60 -6.81 -15.02
N GLU A 33 -2.35 -8.09 -15.28
CA GLU A 33 -1.08 -8.77 -15.00
C GLU A 33 0.08 -8.06 -15.69
N THR A 34 -0.03 -7.76 -16.98
CA THR A 34 1.02 -7.06 -17.74
C THR A 34 1.39 -5.71 -17.13
N ALA A 35 0.41 -4.87 -16.80
CA ALA A 35 0.68 -3.52 -16.31
C ALA A 35 1.28 -3.52 -14.90
N ILE A 36 0.80 -4.41 -14.02
CA ILE A 36 1.33 -4.53 -12.66
C ILE A 36 2.72 -5.18 -12.68
N HIS A 37 2.91 -6.22 -13.50
CA HIS A 37 4.18 -6.90 -13.68
C HIS A 37 5.26 -5.94 -14.19
N ASP A 38 4.98 -5.15 -15.23
CA ASP A 38 5.94 -4.19 -15.79
C ASP A 38 6.40 -3.17 -14.75
N MET A 39 5.46 -2.63 -13.95
CA MET A 39 5.78 -1.68 -12.88
C MET A 39 6.58 -2.34 -11.75
N TRP A 40 6.18 -3.53 -11.33
CA TRP A 40 6.88 -4.29 -10.32
C TRP A 40 8.31 -4.63 -10.77
N ARG A 41 8.46 -5.19 -11.96
CA ARG A 41 9.75 -5.58 -12.55
C ARG A 41 10.68 -4.38 -12.66
N TYR A 42 10.17 -3.24 -13.16
CA TYR A 42 10.98 -2.02 -13.24
C TYR A 42 11.46 -1.54 -11.88
N SER A 43 10.58 -1.49 -10.89
CA SER A 43 10.95 -1.09 -9.52
C SER A 43 11.92 -2.08 -8.87
N ARG A 44 11.77 -3.38 -9.13
CA ARG A 44 12.64 -4.44 -8.62
C ARG A 44 14.05 -4.33 -9.20
N VAL A 45 14.16 -4.22 -10.52
CA VAL A 45 15.43 -4.04 -11.23
C VAL A 45 16.13 -2.75 -10.82
N ALA A 46 15.39 -1.64 -10.68
CA ALA A 46 15.98 -0.37 -10.21
C ALA A 46 16.58 -0.51 -8.80
N PHE A 47 15.88 -1.19 -7.89
CA PHE A 47 16.38 -1.46 -6.53
C PHE A 47 17.62 -2.37 -6.54
N ASP A 48 17.62 -3.43 -7.34
CA ASP A 48 18.77 -4.35 -7.43
C ASP A 48 20.00 -3.66 -8.05
N GLN A 49 19.80 -2.79 -9.05
CA GLN A 49 20.87 -1.97 -9.65
C GLN A 49 21.51 -1.02 -8.64
N GLU A 50 20.72 -0.41 -7.74
CA GLU A 50 21.26 0.42 -6.64
C GLU A 50 22.14 -0.39 -5.68
N LEU A 51 21.87 -1.69 -5.55
CA LEU A 51 22.68 -2.63 -4.77
C LEU A 51 23.84 -3.26 -5.57
N GLY A 52 23.98 -2.93 -6.85
CA GLY A 52 24.97 -3.53 -7.75
C GLY A 52 24.71 -5.00 -8.06
N ILE A 53 23.45 -5.45 -7.94
CA ILE A 53 23.00 -6.81 -8.21
C ILE A 53 22.33 -6.80 -9.59
N ASP A 54 22.75 -7.73 -10.45
CA ASP A 54 22.09 -7.98 -11.74
C ASP A 54 21.47 -9.37 -11.70
N LEU A 55 20.14 -9.42 -11.60
CA LEU A 55 19.39 -10.68 -11.52
C LEU A 55 19.00 -11.15 -12.93
N GLU A 56 19.05 -12.46 -13.13
CA GLU A 56 18.59 -13.07 -14.37
C GLU A 56 17.06 -12.94 -14.51
N ASP A 57 16.58 -12.71 -15.74
CA ASP A 57 15.14 -12.60 -16.03
C ASP A 57 14.34 -13.81 -15.53
N SER A 58 14.92 -15.02 -15.59
CA SER A 58 14.26 -16.24 -15.10
C SER A 58 13.94 -16.21 -13.60
N ILE A 59 14.77 -15.54 -12.79
CA ILE A 59 14.56 -15.36 -11.35
C ILE A 59 13.41 -14.39 -11.11
N LEU A 60 13.38 -13.27 -11.85
CA LEU A 60 12.31 -12.29 -11.75
C LEU A 60 10.94 -12.88 -12.11
N GLU A 61 10.88 -13.70 -13.17
CA GLU A 61 9.64 -14.37 -13.56
C GLU A 61 9.17 -15.41 -12.50
N GLU A 62 10.10 -16.06 -11.81
CA GLU A 62 9.75 -16.97 -10.71
C GLU A 62 9.29 -16.20 -9.46
N GLU A 63 9.97 -15.11 -9.10
CA GLU A 63 9.52 -14.19 -8.04
C GLU A 63 8.08 -13.71 -8.35
N TRP A 64 7.81 -13.28 -9.58
CA TRP A 64 6.47 -12.83 -10.01
C TRP A 64 5.39 -13.89 -9.80
N LYS A 65 5.65 -15.15 -10.22
CA LYS A 65 4.70 -16.25 -9.99
C LYS A 65 4.38 -16.41 -8.50
N GLN A 66 5.39 -16.32 -7.64
CA GLN A 66 5.20 -16.37 -6.20
C GLN A 66 4.32 -15.23 -5.69
N ILE A 67 4.50 -13.99 -6.18
CA ILE A 67 3.64 -12.85 -5.86
C ILE A 67 2.18 -13.17 -6.17
N VAL A 68 1.92 -13.69 -7.37
CA VAL A 68 0.56 -13.99 -7.80
C VAL A 68 -0.07 -15.09 -6.94
N GLU A 69 0.68 -16.17 -6.67
CA GLU A 69 0.25 -17.26 -5.77
C GLU A 69 0.00 -16.80 -4.33
N GLU A 70 0.70 -15.77 -3.85
CA GLU A 70 0.49 -15.21 -2.52
C GLU A 70 -0.92 -14.63 -2.35
N THR A 71 -1.52 -14.09 -3.42
CA THR A 71 -2.90 -13.59 -3.35
C THR A 71 -3.98 -14.66 -3.39
N GLU A 72 -3.65 -15.86 -3.86
CA GLU A 72 -4.60 -16.95 -4.00
C GLU A 72 -5.14 -17.41 -2.64
N VAL A 73 -6.45 -17.69 -2.60
CA VAL A 73 -7.11 -18.26 -1.42
C VAL A 73 -7.15 -19.77 -1.58
N VAL A 74 -6.22 -20.46 -0.94
CA VAL A 74 -6.18 -21.93 -0.93
C VAL A 74 -7.30 -22.48 -0.05
N ASP A 75 -7.82 -23.64 -0.44
CA ASP A 75 -8.84 -24.39 0.32
C ASP A 75 -8.43 -24.53 1.79
N GLY A 76 -9.37 -24.22 2.69
CA GLY A 76 -9.13 -24.13 4.14
C GLY A 76 -8.86 -22.71 4.66
N GLY A 77 -8.96 -21.68 3.81
CA GLY A 77 -8.96 -20.28 4.24
C GLY A 77 -7.61 -19.76 4.74
N ARG A 78 -6.52 -20.48 4.44
CA ARG A 78 -5.16 -20.04 4.77
C ARG A 78 -4.73 -19.01 3.75
N CYS A 79 -4.31 -17.84 4.22
CA CYS A 79 -3.81 -16.76 3.38
C CYS A 79 -2.32 -16.55 3.65
N LYS A 80 -1.51 -16.45 2.59
CA LYS A 80 -0.10 -16.05 2.67
C LYS A 80 0.04 -14.58 3.07
N PHE A 81 1.23 -14.17 3.51
CA PHE A 81 1.53 -12.75 3.70
C PHE A 81 1.52 -12.02 2.36
N LEU A 82 1.30 -10.71 2.41
CA LEU A 82 1.28 -9.86 1.21
C LEU A 82 2.34 -8.78 1.36
N GLN A 83 3.10 -8.57 0.30
CA GLN A 83 4.12 -7.54 0.13
C GLN A 83 3.64 -6.27 -0.59
N SER A 84 4.55 -5.31 -0.79
CA SER A 84 4.36 -3.98 -1.40
C SER A 84 3.58 -4.00 -2.73
N CYS A 85 3.88 -4.94 -3.63
CA CYS A 85 3.17 -5.06 -4.92
C CYS A 85 1.66 -5.29 -4.76
N HIS A 86 1.25 -6.03 -3.72
CA HIS A 86 -0.16 -6.27 -3.44
C HIS A 86 -0.87 -5.03 -2.91
N ILE A 87 -0.16 -4.17 -2.19
CA ILE A 87 -0.68 -2.90 -1.70
C ILE A 87 -0.93 -1.97 -2.88
N PHE A 88 0.00 -1.92 -3.84
CA PHE A 88 -0.19 -1.20 -5.09
C PHE A 88 -1.37 -1.73 -5.90
N ALA A 89 -1.47 -3.05 -6.08
CA ALA A 89 -2.62 -3.66 -6.75
C ALA A 89 -3.93 -3.34 -6.01
N ALA A 90 -3.94 -3.38 -4.68
CA ALA A 90 -5.10 -3.06 -3.87
C ALA A 90 -5.52 -1.58 -3.99
N ALA A 91 -4.56 -0.65 -4.01
CA ALA A 91 -4.83 0.77 -4.18
C ALA A 91 -5.54 1.03 -5.52
N ASN A 92 -5.04 0.43 -6.60
CA ASN A 92 -5.62 0.53 -7.93
C ASN A 92 -6.99 -0.16 -8.03
N MET A 93 -7.13 -1.37 -7.47
CA MET A 93 -8.40 -2.09 -7.40
C MET A 93 -9.48 -1.30 -6.67
N LEU A 94 -9.13 -0.69 -5.52
CA LEU A 94 -10.04 0.11 -4.70
C LEU A 94 -10.23 1.54 -5.24
N LYS A 95 -9.47 1.94 -6.26
CA LYS A 95 -9.41 3.31 -6.79
C LYS A 95 -9.24 4.34 -5.67
N ARG A 96 -8.36 4.03 -4.73
CA ARG A 96 -8.09 4.84 -3.55
C ARG A 96 -6.63 4.72 -3.18
N PRO A 97 -5.90 5.84 -2.98
CA PRO A 97 -4.51 5.78 -2.54
C PRO A 97 -4.41 5.09 -1.18
N ILE A 98 -3.33 4.35 -0.96
CA ILE A 98 -3.03 3.71 0.32
C ILE A 98 -1.74 4.31 0.85
N ILE A 99 -1.74 4.76 2.11
CA ILE A 99 -0.55 5.28 2.78
C ILE A 99 -0.26 4.33 3.94
N VAL A 100 0.95 3.77 3.96
CA VAL A 100 1.41 2.83 4.97
C VAL A 100 2.51 3.49 5.81
N LEU A 101 2.26 3.56 7.12
CA LEU A 101 3.19 4.09 8.12
C LEU A 101 3.78 2.93 8.93
N GLY A 102 5.02 3.03 9.37
CA GLY A 102 5.64 1.99 10.19
C GLY A 102 7.08 2.33 10.56
N GLU A 103 7.81 1.32 11.04
CA GLU A 103 9.25 1.40 11.29
C GLU A 103 10.06 1.22 10.00
N GLU A 104 11.01 2.12 9.75
CA GLU A 104 11.85 2.09 8.53
C GLU A 104 12.58 0.76 8.34
N TYR A 105 12.88 0.07 9.44
CA TYR A 105 13.55 -1.21 9.41
C TYR A 105 12.72 -2.28 10.10
N ILE A 106 12.74 -3.49 9.54
CA ILE A 106 12.10 -4.66 10.13
C ILE A 106 13.21 -5.56 10.71
N ASN A 107 13.03 -5.97 11.96
CA ASN A 107 13.85 -7.00 12.57
C ASN A 107 13.47 -8.36 11.99
N THR A 108 14.43 -9.03 11.37
CA THR A 108 14.27 -10.45 11.04
C THR A 108 14.31 -11.29 12.32
N ALA A 109 13.64 -12.45 12.34
CA ALA A 109 13.47 -13.31 13.52
C ALA A 109 14.77 -13.75 14.23
N ASN A 110 15.94 -13.44 13.66
CA ASN A 110 17.25 -13.77 14.22
C ASN A 110 17.92 -12.59 14.96
N GLU A 111 17.25 -11.44 15.14
CA GLU A 111 17.71 -10.22 15.85
C GLU A 111 19.06 -9.62 15.39
N SER A 112 19.77 -10.26 14.46
CA SER A 112 21.09 -9.85 13.95
C SER A 112 21.05 -9.17 12.58
N ASN A 113 19.91 -9.22 11.89
CA ASN A 113 19.73 -8.65 10.55
C ASN A 113 18.54 -7.68 10.54
N ILE A 114 18.87 -6.41 10.32
CA ILE A 114 17.95 -5.28 10.15
C ILE A 114 17.79 -5.09 8.63
N GLN A 115 16.57 -5.23 8.10
CA GLN A 115 16.28 -5.00 6.68
C GLN A 115 15.42 -3.75 6.52
N LEU A 116 15.61 -3.02 5.42
CA LEU A 116 14.73 -1.92 5.03
C LEU A 116 13.29 -2.42 4.84
N ASN A 117 12.34 -1.65 5.34
CA ASN A 117 10.93 -1.89 5.20
C ASN A 117 10.42 -1.34 3.85
N ASP A 118 10.29 -2.21 2.86
CA ASP A 118 9.79 -1.88 1.52
C ASP A 118 8.25 -1.72 1.47
N ILE A 119 7.55 -1.92 2.60
CA ILE A 119 6.09 -1.77 2.69
C ILE A 119 5.68 -0.34 3.06
N ILE A 120 6.55 0.43 3.71
CA ILE A 120 6.24 1.80 4.12
C ILE A 120 6.27 2.71 2.90
N GLY A 121 5.28 3.59 2.79
CA GLY A 121 5.23 4.57 1.71
C GLY A 121 3.82 4.93 1.25
N VAL A 122 3.78 5.57 0.09
CA VAL A 122 2.56 6.01 -0.58
C VAL A 122 2.33 5.16 -1.83
N TYR A 123 1.14 4.55 -1.92
CA TYR A 123 0.69 3.76 -3.06
C TYR A 123 -0.42 4.51 -3.78
N LEU A 124 -0.08 5.08 -4.95
CA LEU A 124 -1.02 5.83 -5.79
C LEU A 124 -1.77 4.90 -6.75
N THR A 125 -2.90 5.38 -7.27
CA THR A 125 -3.71 4.66 -8.25
C THR A 125 -3.18 4.87 -9.68
N LEU A 126 -1.95 4.45 -9.96
CA LEU A 126 -1.25 4.75 -11.21
C LEU A 126 -1.85 4.06 -12.46
N LEU A 127 -2.70 3.04 -12.29
CA LEU A 127 -3.40 2.34 -13.38
C LEU A 127 -4.78 2.92 -13.69
N SER A 128 -5.28 3.87 -12.87
CA SER A 128 -6.59 4.50 -13.04
C SER A 128 -6.46 6.00 -13.30
N ALA A 129 -7.34 6.54 -14.14
CA ALA A 129 -7.42 7.99 -14.33
C ALA A 129 -7.81 8.69 -13.02
N SER A 130 -7.15 9.81 -12.69
CA SER A 130 -7.31 10.54 -11.42
C SER A 130 -8.76 10.93 -11.11
N ILE A 131 -9.56 11.24 -12.13
CA ILE A 131 -10.98 11.59 -12.00
C ILE A 131 -11.84 10.48 -11.39
N ASN A 132 -11.39 9.22 -11.49
CA ASN A 132 -12.09 8.05 -10.98
C ASN A 132 -11.57 7.60 -9.60
N THR A 133 -10.66 8.39 -9.00
CA THR A 133 -9.97 8.03 -7.75
C THR A 133 -10.53 8.83 -6.57
N SER A 134 -10.72 8.16 -5.44
CA SER A 134 -11.07 8.84 -4.19
C SER A 134 -9.89 9.66 -3.67
N HIS A 135 -10.11 10.94 -3.38
CA HIS A 135 -9.09 11.81 -2.78
C HIS A 135 -8.82 11.53 -1.28
N TYR A 136 -9.56 10.60 -0.65
CA TYR A 136 -9.36 10.22 0.74
C TYR A 136 -8.60 8.89 0.83
N PRO A 137 -7.29 8.90 1.16
CA PRO A 137 -6.48 7.69 1.24
C PRO A 137 -6.94 6.74 2.35
N ILE A 138 -6.64 5.45 2.16
CA ILE A 138 -6.65 4.46 3.23
C ILE A 138 -5.35 4.63 4.02
N LEU A 139 -5.46 4.88 5.32
CA LEU A 139 -4.30 4.97 6.20
C LEU A 139 -4.11 3.66 6.96
N LEU A 140 -2.91 3.08 6.83
CA LEU A 140 -2.53 1.85 7.49
C LEU A 140 -1.25 2.06 8.32
N ALA A 141 -1.15 1.36 9.45
CA ALA A 141 0.10 1.12 10.15
C ALA A 141 0.59 -0.29 9.82
N TYR A 142 1.90 -0.47 9.70
CA TYR A 142 2.57 -1.76 9.56
C TYR A 142 3.62 -1.90 10.66
N VAL A 143 3.36 -2.79 11.61
CA VAL A 143 4.23 -3.07 12.76
C VAL A 143 4.25 -4.58 12.99
N SER A 144 5.43 -5.16 13.22
CA SER A 144 5.61 -6.60 13.49
C SER A 144 4.88 -7.50 12.47
N SER A 145 5.05 -7.20 11.18
CA SER A 145 4.43 -7.92 10.07
C SER A 145 2.89 -7.93 10.06
N HIS A 146 2.26 -6.91 10.65
CA HIS A 146 0.81 -6.79 10.73
C HIS A 146 0.29 -5.43 10.27
N PHE A 147 -0.68 -5.45 9.35
CA PHE A 147 -1.41 -4.24 8.91
C PHE A 147 -2.54 -3.91 9.88
N THR A 148 -2.59 -2.64 10.30
CA THR A 148 -3.62 -2.11 11.21
C THR A 148 -4.25 -0.86 10.59
N PRO A 149 -5.58 -0.70 10.57
CA PRO A 149 -6.21 0.51 10.07
C PRO A 149 -5.96 1.69 11.02
N LEU A 150 -5.57 2.84 10.47
CA LEU A 150 -5.51 4.09 11.20
C LEU A 150 -6.73 4.93 10.89
N VAL A 151 -7.51 5.25 11.92
CA VAL A 151 -8.72 6.08 11.79
C VAL A 151 -8.48 7.45 12.39
N MET A 152 -8.95 8.50 11.71
CA MET A 152 -8.87 9.85 12.24
C MET A 152 -9.99 10.09 13.25
N LEU A 153 -9.62 10.55 14.44
CA LEU A 153 -10.60 11.05 15.40
C LEU A 153 -11.08 12.44 14.96
N LYS A 154 -12.39 12.61 14.84
CA LYS A 154 -12.97 13.93 14.65
C LYS A 154 -12.65 14.78 15.88
N LYS A 155 -11.87 15.85 15.72
CA LYS A 155 -11.66 16.84 16.79
C LYS A 155 -13.02 17.44 17.12
N GLN A 156 -13.55 17.17 18.31
CA GLN A 156 -14.73 17.87 18.80
C GLN A 156 -14.31 19.31 19.06
N SER A 157 -14.69 20.23 18.18
CA SER A 157 -14.51 21.66 18.41
C SER A 157 -15.40 22.07 19.57
N SER A 158 -14.82 22.30 20.75
CA SER A 158 -15.47 23.04 21.82
C SER A 158 -15.56 24.52 21.42
N ALA A 159 -16.52 24.87 20.57
CA ALA A 159 -16.88 26.26 20.32
C ALA A 159 -18.36 26.35 19.91
N SER A 160 -19.07 27.13 20.71
CA SER A 160 -20.43 27.64 20.60
C SER A 160 -20.95 27.91 19.18
N THR A 161 -22.23 27.54 18.98
CA THR A 161 -23.26 28.24 18.20
C THR A 161 -22.77 29.13 17.04
N THR A 162 -22.86 28.61 15.81
CA THR A 162 -23.75 29.12 14.77
C THR A 162 -23.70 28.17 13.58
N SER A 163 -24.89 27.93 13.02
CA SER A 163 -25.22 27.11 11.86
C SER A 163 -24.39 27.43 10.62
N ASP A 164 -23.80 26.40 10.00
CA ASP A 164 -23.68 26.23 8.55
C ASP A 164 -23.36 24.75 8.23
N THR A 165 -24.27 24.08 7.53
CA THR A 165 -24.39 22.60 7.50
C THR A 165 -23.63 21.90 6.37
N THR A 166 -22.60 22.51 5.77
CA THR A 166 -21.96 21.95 4.55
C THR A 166 -20.42 21.90 4.57
N THR A 167 -19.76 22.25 5.67
CA THR A 167 -18.28 22.35 5.73
C THR A 167 -17.59 21.36 6.69
N ALA A 168 -18.28 20.32 7.15
CA ALA A 168 -17.78 19.43 8.21
C ALA A 168 -16.88 18.25 7.77
N LEU A 169 -16.41 18.21 6.51
CA LEU A 169 -15.52 17.15 6.00
C LEU A 169 -14.16 17.65 5.48
N GLN A 170 -13.92 18.97 5.47
CA GLN A 170 -12.57 19.52 5.27
C GLN A 170 -11.75 19.45 6.57
N SER A 171 -11.72 18.29 7.23
CA SER A 171 -10.52 17.95 7.98
C SER A 171 -9.51 17.51 6.93
N SER A 172 -8.67 18.44 6.48
CA SER A 172 -7.42 18.07 5.83
C SER A 172 -6.81 16.95 6.67
N LEU A 173 -6.43 15.84 6.02
CA LEU A 173 -5.59 14.85 6.67
C LEU A 173 -4.42 15.63 7.29
N PRO A 174 -4.23 15.61 8.61
CA PRO A 174 -3.02 16.16 9.19
C PRO A 174 -1.90 15.17 8.89
N LEU A 175 -1.58 14.98 7.60
CA LEU A 175 -0.31 14.45 7.13
C LEU A 175 0.76 15.55 7.30
N SER A 176 0.73 16.26 8.43
CA SER A 176 1.94 16.76 9.02
C SER A 176 2.54 15.54 9.72
N PHE A 177 3.44 14.83 9.05
CA PHE A 177 4.37 13.92 9.74
C PHE A 177 4.87 14.69 10.96
N LEU A 178 4.66 14.14 12.17
CA LEU A 178 4.92 14.87 13.41
C LEU A 178 6.27 15.56 13.29
N SER A 179 6.21 16.89 13.21
CA SER A 179 7.34 17.80 13.05
C SER A 179 8.11 17.88 14.37
N ASN A 180 8.48 16.73 14.93
CA ASN A 180 9.42 16.62 16.02
C ASN A 180 10.81 16.35 15.44
N SER A 181 11.32 17.38 14.75
CA SER A 181 12.68 17.92 14.85
C SER A 181 13.91 17.01 14.70
N ILE A 182 13.85 15.76 14.21
CA ILE A 182 15.08 14.98 13.99
C ILE A 182 15.27 14.42 12.57
N LEU A 183 14.23 14.06 11.81
CA LEU A 183 14.32 13.83 10.36
C LEU A 183 12.93 13.91 9.73
N VAL A 184 12.61 14.99 9.01
CA VAL A 184 11.50 14.96 8.04
C VAL A 184 12.01 14.17 6.86
N ARG A 185 11.58 12.92 6.73
CA ARG A 185 11.86 12.11 5.55
C ARG A 185 10.56 11.97 4.76
N ASP A 186 10.63 12.30 3.48
CA ASP A 186 9.52 12.06 2.57
C ASP A 186 9.25 10.57 2.49
N LEU A 187 7.97 10.17 2.61
CA LEU A 187 7.59 8.78 2.38
C LEU A 187 7.88 8.41 0.91
N PRO A 188 8.49 7.24 0.64
CA PRO A 188 8.70 6.80 -0.73
C PRO A 188 7.35 6.62 -1.43
N VAL A 189 7.27 7.10 -2.67
CA VAL A 189 6.12 6.85 -3.55
C VAL A 189 6.42 5.62 -4.38
N HIS A 190 5.72 4.54 -4.10
CA HIS A 190 5.96 3.25 -4.75
C HIS A 190 5.54 3.27 -6.22
N TYR A 191 6.38 2.69 -7.08
CA TYR A 191 6.17 2.50 -8.53
C TYR A 191 6.05 3.77 -9.39
N LEU A 192 6.31 4.96 -8.82
CA LEU A 192 6.23 6.23 -9.56
C LEU A 192 7.35 6.35 -10.62
N ASN A 193 8.53 5.82 -10.33
CA ASN A 193 9.70 5.81 -11.20
C ASN A 193 9.40 5.25 -12.61
N TYR A 194 8.56 4.22 -12.71
CA TYR A 194 8.16 3.64 -13.99
C TYR A 194 7.37 4.64 -14.85
N ILE A 195 6.44 5.39 -14.24
CA ILE A 195 5.62 6.39 -14.94
C ILE A 195 6.49 7.56 -15.39
N GLU A 196 7.39 8.03 -14.51
CA GLU A 196 8.32 9.11 -14.82
C GLU A 196 9.22 8.75 -16.00
N GLN A 197 9.79 7.53 -16.02
CA GLN A 197 10.58 7.06 -17.16
C GLN A 197 9.76 7.06 -18.46
N ARG A 198 8.52 6.53 -18.44
CA ARG A 198 7.67 6.44 -19.63
C ARG A 198 7.22 7.81 -20.15
N SER A 199 7.23 8.84 -19.30
CA SER A 199 6.96 10.22 -19.70
C SER A 199 8.14 10.90 -20.39
N LEU A 200 9.35 10.37 -20.20
CA LEU A 200 10.60 10.87 -20.77
C LEU A 200 10.97 10.17 -22.10
N SER A 201 10.40 9.00 -22.38
CA SER A 201 10.56 8.21 -23.61
C SER A 201 9.54 8.57 -24.68
#